data_AF-A0A443RUY3-F1
#
_entry.id   AF-A0A443RUY3-F1
#
_cell.length_a   1.000
_cell.length_b   1.000
_cell.length_c   1.000
_cell.angle_alpha   90.00
_cell.angle_beta   90.00
_cell.angle_gamma   90.00
#
_symmetry.space_group_name_H-M   'P 1'
#
loop_
_entity.id
_entity.type
_entity.pdbx_description
1 polymer ?
#
loop_
_entity_poly.entity_id
_entity_poly.type
_entity_poly.pdbx_seq_one_letter_code
_entity_poly.pdbx_strand_id
1 'polypeptide(L)'
;FNPRALKAQSINVDRCIESALLTAAGTYPPKRQFVWNKEVNFQTFPVHILNDNFKSCKRAIEDTEKYIHSDSVAMKLCDKLNNFMKNHAHAEYTCLDYILLYYNYQCLHSYGYSLPSYLNTTMQNMINKLATKILLIKVKKVECYVENQNLNIINALVQSYIIQKNSTNKVYLWNMHDDTLAPILSLLDVYNGLWLPSVT
;
A
#
# COMPACT_ATOMS: atom_id res chain seq x y z
N PHE A 1 -4.41 -4.07 -29.92
CA PHE A 1 -3.70 -3.06 -29.10
C PHE A 1 -4.42 -1.72 -29.24
N ASN A 2 -5.19 -1.33 -28.23
CA ASN A 2 -6.02 -0.11 -28.24
C ASN A 2 -5.99 0.52 -26.84
N PRO A 3 -5.40 1.72 -26.64
CA PRO A 3 -5.31 2.37 -25.33
C PRO A 3 -6.69 2.71 -24.75
N ARG A 4 -7.73 2.83 -25.59
CA ARG A 4 -9.12 3.03 -25.13
C ARG A 4 -9.71 1.80 -24.44
N ALA A 5 -9.04 0.65 -24.49
CA ALA A 5 -9.44 -0.54 -23.76
C ALA A 5 -8.97 -0.51 -22.30
N LEU A 6 -8.16 0.47 -21.90
CA LEU A 6 -7.69 0.65 -20.53
C LEU A 6 -8.62 1.61 -19.79
N LYS A 7 -9.14 1.17 -18.64
CA LYS A 7 -9.74 2.05 -17.64
C LYS A 7 -8.79 2.14 -16.44
N ALA A 8 -8.12 3.27 -16.29
CA ALA A 8 -7.22 3.53 -15.17
C ALA A 8 -7.92 4.35 -14.08
N GLN A 9 -7.72 3.94 -12.84
CA GLN A 9 -8.22 4.60 -11.64
C GLN A 9 -7.11 4.68 -10.59
N SER A 10 -7.08 5.78 -9.85
CA SER A 10 -6.11 5.98 -8.76
C SER A 10 -6.77 6.66 -7.58
N ILE A 11 -6.26 6.41 -6.38
CA ILE A 11 -6.51 7.29 -5.24
C ILE A 11 -5.85 8.66 -5.46
N ASN A 12 -6.37 9.68 -4.76
CA ASN A 12 -5.90 11.07 -4.89
C ASN A 12 -4.60 11.32 -4.10
N VAL A 13 -3.51 10.72 -4.57
CA VAL A 13 -2.15 10.89 -4.04
C VAL A 13 -1.18 10.89 -5.22
N ASP A 14 -0.29 11.87 -5.31
CA ASP A 14 0.62 12.09 -6.45
C ASP A 14 1.36 10.81 -6.86
N ARG A 15 2.06 10.15 -5.91
CA ARG A 15 2.79 8.89 -6.16
C ARG A 15 1.93 7.77 -6.75
N CYS A 16 0.63 7.78 -6.47
CA CYS A 16 -0.31 6.79 -6.99
C CYS A 16 -0.77 7.15 -8.41
N ILE A 17 -1.05 8.43 -8.65
CA ILE A 17 -1.45 8.93 -9.97
C ILE A 17 -0.29 8.75 -10.97
N GLU A 18 0.93 9.12 -10.55
CA GLU A 18 2.15 8.95 -11.35
C GLU A 18 2.42 7.48 -11.66
N SER A 19 2.34 6.59 -10.67
CA SER A 19 2.48 5.14 -10.86
C SER A 19 1.44 4.59 -11.86
N ALA A 20 0.19 5.07 -11.80
CA ALA A 20 -0.86 4.67 -12.74
C ALA A 20 -0.53 5.12 -14.17
N LEU A 21 -0.06 6.36 -14.34
CA LEU A 21 0.33 6.92 -15.63
C LEU A 21 1.53 6.18 -16.23
N LEU A 22 2.57 5.91 -15.43
CA LEU A 22 3.76 5.19 -15.86
C LEU A 22 3.42 3.74 -16.26
N THR A 23 2.60 3.06 -15.46
CA THR A 23 2.11 1.71 -15.77
C THR A 23 1.30 1.71 -17.07
N ALA A 24 0.41 2.69 -17.26
CA ALA A 24 -0.37 2.82 -18.49
C ALA A 24 0.52 3.07 -19.71
N ALA A 25 1.52 3.95 -19.59
CA ALA A 25 2.47 4.25 -20.65
C ALA A 25 3.31 3.03 -21.06
N GLY A 26 3.79 2.25 -20.08
CA GLY A 26 4.52 1.00 -20.34
C GLY A 26 3.65 -0.10 -20.93
N THR A 27 2.40 -0.21 -20.49
CA THR A 27 1.44 -1.22 -20.99
C THR A 27 0.97 -0.90 -22.41
N TYR A 28 0.78 0.39 -22.70
CA TYR A 28 0.27 0.87 -23.99
C TYR A 28 1.18 1.94 -24.62
N PRO A 29 2.42 1.62 -25.06
CA PRO A 29 3.22 2.57 -25.84
C PRO A 29 2.51 2.94 -27.16
N PRO A 30 2.60 4.19 -27.64
CA PRO A 30 1.91 4.61 -28.87
C PRO A 30 2.33 3.78 -30.09
N LYS A 31 1.35 3.30 -30.87
CA LYS A 31 1.58 2.51 -32.09
C LYS A 31 0.61 2.92 -33.20
N ARG A 32 1.06 2.88 -34.45
CA ARG A 32 0.25 3.20 -35.65
C ARG A 32 -0.42 4.57 -35.50
N GLN A 33 -1.75 4.62 -35.62
CA GLN A 33 -2.58 5.82 -35.49
C GLN A 33 -2.51 6.52 -34.12
N PHE A 34 -1.95 5.88 -33.09
CA PHE A 34 -1.76 6.48 -31.76
C PHE A 34 -0.40 7.17 -31.60
N VAL A 35 0.47 7.12 -32.61
CA VAL A 35 1.72 7.89 -32.64
C VAL A 35 1.39 9.31 -33.07
N TRP A 36 1.28 10.21 -32.09
CA TRP A 36 1.04 11.64 -32.35
C TRP A 36 2.36 12.41 -32.57
N ASN A 37 3.47 11.92 -32.01
CA ASN A 37 4.80 12.50 -32.13
C ASN A 37 5.84 11.37 -32.32
N LYS A 38 6.75 11.52 -33.29
CA LYS A 38 7.78 10.51 -33.62
C LYS A 38 9.00 10.57 -32.70
N GLU A 39 9.22 11.69 -32.03
CA GLU A 39 10.33 11.91 -31.10
C GLU A 39 9.96 11.53 -29.66
N VAL A 40 8.66 11.40 -29.37
CA VAL A 40 8.14 11.12 -28.03
C VAL A 40 7.33 9.82 -28.04
N ASN A 41 7.88 8.74 -27.46
CA ASN A 41 7.22 7.45 -27.33
C ASN A 41 6.25 7.40 -26.12
N PHE A 42 5.40 8.42 -25.99
CA PHE A 42 4.41 8.54 -24.91
C PHE A 42 3.07 8.99 -25.47
N GLN A 43 1.98 8.59 -24.83
CA GLN A 43 0.64 9.09 -25.09
C GLN A 43 -0.08 9.35 -23.77
N THR A 44 -1.02 10.28 -23.77
CA THR A 44 -1.80 10.62 -22.58
C THR A 44 -2.83 9.55 -22.27
N PHE A 45 -3.03 9.25 -20.99
CA PHE A 45 -4.09 8.37 -20.51
C PHE A 45 -4.99 9.10 -19.51
N PRO A 46 -6.32 8.94 -19.59
CA PRO A 46 -7.18 9.38 -18.52
C PRO A 46 -6.99 8.47 -17.30
N VAL A 47 -6.61 9.06 -16.17
CA VAL A 47 -6.61 8.39 -14.86
C VAL A 47 -7.73 9.01 -14.03
N HIS A 48 -8.74 8.21 -13.70
CA HIS A 48 -9.87 8.69 -12.91
C HIS A 48 -9.55 8.61 -11.42
N ILE A 49 -9.80 9.70 -10.70
CA ILE A 49 -9.63 9.71 -9.26
C ILE A 49 -10.80 9.00 -8.60
N LEU A 50 -10.49 8.04 -7.72
CA LEU A 50 -11.47 7.37 -6.89
C LEU A 50 -11.93 8.33 -5.79
N ASN A 51 -13.25 8.42 -5.59
CA ASN A 51 -13.80 9.24 -4.51
C ASN A 51 -13.29 8.75 -3.15
N ASP A 52 -12.96 9.69 -2.27
CA ASP A 52 -12.37 9.49 -0.94
C ASP A 52 -13.28 8.77 0.07
N ASN A 53 -14.41 8.20 -0.36
CA ASN A 53 -15.26 7.36 0.48
C ASN A 53 -14.53 6.11 1.01
N PHE A 54 -13.39 5.76 0.41
CA PHE A 54 -12.48 4.75 0.93
C PHE A 54 -11.63 5.22 2.12
N LYS A 55 -11.69 6.48 2.57
CA LYS A 55 -10.80 7.02 3.63
C LYS A 55 -11.42 7.09 5.03
N SER A 56 -12.71 6.82 5.23
CA SER A 56 -13.39 7.13 6.51
C SER A 56 -13.17 6.08 7.61
N CYS A 57 -11.92 5.78 7.93
CA CYS A 57 -11.57 4.93 9.06
C CYS A 57 -11.24 5.76 10.31
N LYS A 58 -12.24 6.49 10.82
CA LYS A 58 -12.02 7.47 11.90
C LYS A 58 -11.38 6.87 13.15
N ARG A 59 -11.71 5.61 13.47
CA ARG A 59 -11.21 4.89 14.66
C ARG A 59 -10.11 3.86 14.41
N ALA A 60 -9.56 3.83 13.19
CA ALA A 60 -8.59 2.79 12.82
C ALA A 60 -7.37 2.77 13.73
N ILE A 61 -6.88 3.94 14.12
CA ILE A 61 -5.69 4.09 14.97
C ILE A 61 -6.00 3.52 16.35
N GLU A 62 -7.07 3.99 17.00
CA GLU A 62 -7.43 3.54 18.36
C GLU A 62 -7.73 2.03 18.41
N ASP A 63 -8.45 1.52 17.41
CA ASP A 63 -8.73 0.07 17.31
C ASP A 63 -7.45 -0.72 17.10
N THR A 64 -6.54 -0.24 16.24
CA THR A 64 -5.23 -0.88 16.03
C THR A 64 -4.44 -0.91 17.33
N GLU A 65 -4.36 0.21 18.05
CA GLU A 65 -3.66 0.28 19.34
C GLU A 65 -4.26 -0.70 20.35
N LYS A 66 -5.59 -0.76 20.48
CA LYS A 66 -6.27 -1.73 21.35
C LYS A 66 -5.87 -3.17 21.02
N TYR A 67 -5.80 -3.51 19.73
CA TYR A 67 -5.39 -4.85 19.31
C TYR A 67 -3.89 -5.12 19.45
N ILE A 68 -3.04 -4.10 19.36
CA ILE A 68 -1.61 -4.21 19.68
C ILE A 68 -1.46 -4.52 21.18
N HIS A 69 -2.11 -3.76 22.06
CA HIS A 69 -2.01 -3.93 23.52
C HIS A 69 -2.52 -5.29 24.01
N SER A 70 -3.45 -5.91 23.28
CA SER A 70 -3.94 -7.27 23.57
C SER A 70 -3.14 -8.38 22.89
N ASP A 71 -2.18 -8.07 22.02
CA ASP A 71 -1.31 -9.05 21.36
C ASP A 71 0.04 -9.14 22.09
N SER A 72 0.23 -10.23 22.84
CA SER A 72 1.43 -10.44 23.68
C SER A 72 2.74 -10.44 22.88
N VAL A 73 2.71 -10.88 21.61
CA VAL A 73 3.89 -10.90 20.75
C VAL A 73 4.23 -9.48 20.29
N ALA A 74 3.22 -8.71 19.88
CA ALA A 74 3.41 -7.33 19.46
C ALA A 74 3.93 -6.47 20.62
N MET A 75 3.31 -6.57 21.81
CA MET A 75 3.75 -5.81 22.99
C MET A 75 5.17 -6.18 23.42
N LYS A 76 5.49 -7.47 23.51
CA LYS A 76 6.85 -7.89 23.89
C LYS A 76 7.93 -7.39 22.93
N LEU A 77 7.63 -7.34 21.62
CA LEU A 77 8.54 -6.77 20.62
C LEU A 77 8.65 -5.25 20.76
N CYS A 78 7.52 -4.57 20.94
CA CYS A 78 7.44 -3.13 21.12
C CYS A 78 8.22 -2.67 22.35
N ASP A 79 8.01 -3.32 23.51
CA ASP A 79 8.72 -2.99 24.75
C ASP A 79 10.24 -3.17 24.61
N LYS A 80 10.66 -4.26 23.94
CA LYS A 80 12.08 -4.52 23.70
C LYS A 80 12.70 -3.45 22.81
N LEU A 81 12.00 -3.04 21.75
CA LEU A 81 12.44 -1.97 20.86
C LEU A 81 12.46 -0.63 21.59
N ASN A 82 11.43 -0.30 22.37
CA ASN A 82 11.36 0.95 23.13
C ASN A 82 12.49 1.09 24.14
N ASN A 83 12.78 0.03 24.89
CA ASN A 83 13.94 0.01 25.79
C ASN A 83 15.26 0.23 25.03
N PHE A 84 15.41 -0.36 23.84
CA PHE A 84 16.59 -0.15 23.03
C PHE A 84 16.69 1.29 22.51
N MET A 85 15.62 1.83 21.93
CA MET A 85 15.58 3.17 21.34
C MET A 85 15.78 4.27 22.40
N LYS A 86 15.22 4.10 23.60
CA LYS A 86 15.44 5.02 24.72
C LYS A 86 16.91 5.09 25.13
N ASN A 87 17.60 3.96 25.11
CA ASN A 87 19.01 3.88 25.52
C ASN A 87 20.01 4.31 24.44
N HIS A 88 19.67 4.18 23.15
CA HIS A 88 20.62 4.44 22.05
C HIS A 88 20.29 5.67 21.21
N ALA A 89 19.01 6.02 21.10
CA ALA A 89 18.52 7.14 20.29
C ALA A 89 17.92 8.27 21.15
N HIS A 90 17.82 8.08 22.47
CA HIS A 90 17.19 9.02 23.41
C HIS A 90 15.79 9.47 22.96
N ALA A 91 15.07 8.56 22.32
CA ALA A 91 13.77 8.80 21.72
C ALA A 91 12.73 7.82 22.29
N GLU A 92 11.52 8.33 22.49
CA GLU A 92 10.36 7.55 22.91
C GLU A 92 9.45 7.32 21.71
N TYR A 93 9.10 6.06 21.49
CA TYR A 93 8.26 5.63 20.38
C TYR A 93 7.02 4.91 20.91
N THR A 94 5.88 5.15 20.28
CA THR A 94 4.71 4.27 20.36
C THR A 94 4.96 3.01 19.52
N CYS A 95 4.16 1.96 19.74
CA CYS A 95 4.27 0.77 18.90
C CYS A 95 3.96 1.06 17.43
N LEU A 96 3.06 2.01 17.15
CA LEU A 96 2.71 2.42 15.78
C LEU A 96 3.84 3.14 15.07
N ASP A 97 4.69 3.89 15.79
CA ASP A 97 5.81 4.61 15.19
C ASP A 97 6.82 3.68 14.51
N TYR A 98 6.89 2.42 14.92
CA TYR A 98 7.76 1.43 14.27
C TYR A 98 7.35 1.11 12.83
N ILE A 99 6.09 1.39 12.42
CA ILE A 99 5.70 1.34 11.00
C ILE A 99 6.40 2.45 10.23
N LEU A 100 6.40 3.68 10.75
CA LEU A 100 7.08 4.81 10.11
C LEU A 100 8.59 4.61 10.09
N LEU A 101 9.16 4.12 11.20
CA LEU A 101 10.57 3.79 11.25
C LEU A 101 10.94 2.73 10.21
N TYR A 102 10.11 1.69 10.08
CA TYR A 102 10.23 0.66 9.04
C TYR A 102 10.29 1.29 7.64
N TYR A 103 9.31 2.10 7.27
CA TYR A 103 9.29 2.76 5.95
C TYR A 103 10.51 3.64 5.71
N ASN A 104 10.89 4.44 6.71
CA ASN A 104 11.97 5.41 6.57
C ASN A 104 13.31 4.73 6.31
N TYR A 105 13.67 3.71 7.09
CA TYR A 105 14.96 3.05 6.85
C TYR A 105 14.95 2.23 5.57
N GLN A 106 13.82 1.60 5.20
CA GLN A 106 13.72 0.84 3.95
C GLN A 106 13.92 1.75 2.74
N CYS A 107 13.32 2.95 2.77
CA CYS A 107 13.51 3.97 1.75
C CYS A 107 14.98 4.43 1.69
N LEU A 108 15.58 4.82 2.82
CA LEU A 108 16.98 5.24 2.85
C LEU A 108 17.91 4.14 2.30
N HIS A 109 17.66 2.89 2.71
CA HIS A 109 18.44 1.75 2.26
C HIS A 109 18.27 1.47 0.76
N SER A 110 17.06 1.57 0.20
CA SER A 110 16.83 1.38 -1.24
C SER A 110 17.51 2.42 -2.12
N TYR A 111 17.73 3.63 -1.59
CA TYR A 111 18.49 4.68 -2.27
C TYR A 111 20.00 4.62 -2.01
N GLY A 112 20.49 3.60 -1.30
CA GLY A 112 21.92 3.42 -1.01
C GLY A 112 22.48 4.35 0.06
N TYR A 113 21.63 5.01 0.85
CA TYR A 113 22.08 5.81 1.98
C TYR A 113 22.52 4.92 3.15
N SER A 114 23.55 5.39 3.87
CA SER A 114 23.99 4.75 5.11
C SER A 114 22.94 4.92 6.21
N LEU A 115 22.59 3.83 6.87
CA LEU A 115 21.72 3.86 8.05
C LEU A 115 22.54 4.19 9.32
N PRO A 116 21.90 4.77 10.35
CA PRO A 116 22.51 4.90 11.67
C PRO A 116 23.03 3.56 12.19
N SER A 117 24.17 3.56 12.87
CA SER A 117 24.87 2.35 13.32
C SER A 117 24.03 1.44 14.23
N TYR A 118 23.10 2.02 14.99
CA TYR A 118 22.18 1.28 15.86
C TYR A 118 21.08 0.53 15.08
N LEU A 119 20.81 0.88 13.82
CA LEU A 119 19.90 0.16 12.92
C LEU A 119 20.62 -0.96 12.16
N ASN A 120 21.36 -1.82 12.87
CA ASN A 120 21.97 -3.00 12.29
C ASN A 120 20.92 -4.05 11.86
N THR A 121 21.35 -5.12 11.18
CA THR A 121 20.46 -6.18 10.68
C THR A 121 19.56 -6.78 11.76
N THR A 122 20.06 -6.95 12.99
CA THR A 122 19.24 -7.47 14.10
C THR A 122 18.12 -6.52 14.46
N MET A 123 18.41 -5.21 14.53
CA MET A 123 17.42 -4.18 14.81
C MET A 123 16.39 -4.07 13.69
N GLN A 124 16.85 -4.03 12.44
CA GLN A 124 15.97 -4.01 11.26
C GLN A 124 15.01 -5.22 11.25
N ASN A 125 15.51 -6.42 11.56
CA ASN A 125 14.69 -7.62 11.65
C ASN A 125 13.63 -7.54 12.75
N MET A 126 13.96 -6.93 13.90
CA MET A 126 12.98 -6.72 14.98
C MET A 126 11.91 -5.71 14.59
N ILE A 127 12.31 -4.58 13.99
CA ILE A 127 11.39 -3.54 13.51
C ILE A 127 10.49 -4.13 12.42
N ASN A 128 11.03 -4.85 11.45
CA ASN A 128 10.26 -5.50 10.38
C ASN A 128 9.23 -6.50 10.95
N LYS A 129 9.63 -7.34 11.92
CA LYS A 129 8.71 -8.28 12.58
C LYS A 129 7.56 -7.55 13.29
N LEU A 130 7.85 -6.46 14.01
CA LEU A 130 6.83 -5.68 14.68
C LEU A 130 5.92 -4.96 13.66
N ALA A 131 6.48 -4.27 12.68
CA ALA A 131 5.72 -3.57 11.64
C ALA A 131 4.80 -4.53 10.88
N THR A 132 5.30 -5.69 10.46
CA THR A 132 4.52 -6.73 9.80
C THR A 132 3.40 -7.26 10.70
N LYS A 133 3.69 -7.48 12.00
CA LYS A 133 2.67 -7.91 12.97
C LYS A 133 1.57 -6.86 13.16
N ILE A 134 1.93 -5.58 13.21
CA ILE A 134 0.96 -4.48 13.30
C ILE A 134 0.14 -4.40 12.02
N LEU A 135 0.75 -4.51 10.84
CA LEU A 135 0.02 -4.57 9.57
C LEU A 135 -1.01 -5.71 9.59
N LEU A 136 -0.60 -6.91 10.03
CA LEU A 136 -1.52 -8.05 10.16
C LEU A 136 -2.67 -7.78 11.14
N ILE A 137 -2.41 -7.09 12.26
CA ILE A 137 -3.46 -6.66 13.18
C ILE A 137 -4.42 -5.70 12.48
N LYS A 138 -3.91 -4.67 11.78
CA LYS A 138 -4.71 -3.70 11.04
C LYS A 138 -5.63 -4.40 10.04
N VAL A 139 -5.07 -5.27 9.20
CA VAL A 139 -5.83 -5.84 8.07
C VAL A 139 -6.77 -6.99 8.48
N LYS A 140 -6.53 -7.66 9.61
CA LYS A 140 -7.34 -8.82 10.06
C LYS A 140 -8.29 -8.54 11.21
N LYS A 141 -8.00 -7.56 12.07
CA LYS A 141 -8.78 -7.35 13.31
C LYS A 141 -9.55 -6.03 13.33
N VAL A 142 -9.09 -5.01 12.62
CA VAL A 142 -9.74 -3.69 12.65
C VAL A 142 -10.92 -3.71 11.69
N GLU A 143 -12.13 -3.72 12.25
CA GLU A 143 -13.42 -3.87 11.55
C GLU A 143 -13.53 -2.95 10.33
N CYS A 144 -13.15 -1.68 10.47
CA CYS A 144 -13.25 -0.74 9.37
C CYS A 144 -12.35 -1.09 8.16
N TYR A 145 -11.16 -1.66 8.38
CA TYR A 145 -10.36 -2.21 7.30
C TYR A 145 -11.06 -3.44 6.72
N VAL A 146 -11.51 -4.38 7.56
CA VAL A 146 -12.10 -5.65 7.14
C VAL A 146 -13.42 -5.47 6.36
N GLU A 147 -14.34 -4.65 6.87
CA GLU A 147 -15.73 -4.55 6.39
C GLU A 147 -15.99 -3.35 5.47
N ASN A 148 -15.49 -2.16 5.79
CA ASN A 148 -15.92 -0.94 5.08
C ASN A 148 -15.05 -0.58 3.87
N GLN A 149 -13.73 -0.67 3.97
CA GLN A 149 -12.87 -0.32 2.82
C GLN A 149 -12.81 -1.45 1.81
N ASN A 150 -12.62 -2.69 2.27
CA ASN A 150 -12.31 -3.80 1.38
C ASN A 150 -13.52 -4.36 0.66
N LEU A 151 -14.68 -4.49 1.33
CA LEU A 151 -15.90 -4.95 0.67
C LEU A 151 -16.32 -3.94 -0.40
N ASN A 152 -16.15 -2.64 -0.17
CA ASN A 152 -16.45 -1.64 -1.18
C ASN A 152 -15.52 -1.75 -2.40
N ILE A 153 -14.22 -2.02 -2.20
CA ILE A 153 -13.29 -2.23 -3.32
C ILE A 153 -13.58 -3.53 -4.04
N ILE A 154 -13.77 -4.64 -3.33
CA ILE A 154 -14.14 -5.93 -3.93
C ILE A 154 -15.46 -5.81 -4.68
N ASN A 155 -16.47 -5.18 -4.09
CA ASN A 155 -17.74 -4.91 -4.75
C ASN A 155 -17.52 -4.07 -6.00
N ALA A 156 -16.70 -3.03 -5.95
CA ALA A 156 -16.41 -2.22 -7.13
C ALA A 156 -15.64 -3.02 -8.21
N LEU A 157 -14.72 -3.91 -7.83
CA LEU A 157 -14.03 -4.83 -8.73
C LEU A 157 -15.01 -5.82 -9.37
N VAL A 158 -15.85 -6.48 -8.56
CA VAL A 158 -16.87 -7.43 -9.02
C VAL A 158 -17.92 -6.73 -9.89
N GLN A 159 -18.41 -5.57 -9.51
CA GLN A 159 -19.33 -4.77 -10.33
C GLN A 159 -18.65 -4.33 -11.63
N SER A 160 -17.38 -3.95 -11.59
CA SER A 160 -16.63 -3.63 -12.82
C SER A 160 -16.47 -4.81 -13.76
N TYR A 161 -16.58 -6.05 -13.26
CA TYR A 161 -16.62 -7.30 -14.03
C TYR A 161 -18.04 -7.64 -14.52
N ILE A 162 -19.05 -7.55 -13.65
CA ILE A 162 -20.46 -7.88 -13.97
C ILE A 162 -21.07 -6.89 -14.98
N ILE A 163 -20.77 -5.59 -14.84
CA ILE A 163 -21.28 -4.52 -15.72
C ILE A 163 -20.66 -4.61 -17.15
N GLN A 164 -19.71 -5.51 -17.39
CA GLN A 164 -18.96 -5.61 -18.66
C GLN A 164 -19.75 -6.10 -19.86
N LYS A 165 -21.03 -6.47 -19.74
CA LYS A 165 -21.79 -6.97 -20.90
C LYS A 165 -21.79 -5.99 -22.09
N ASN A 166 -21.62 -4.68 -21.87
CA ASN A 166 -21.58 -3.65 -22.91
C ASN A 166 -20.33 -2.72 -22.87
N SER A 167 -19.27 -3.04 -22.11
CA SER A 167 -18.09 -2.15 -22.02
C SER A 167 -17.03 -2.47 -23.09
N THR A 168 -16.42 -1.42 -23.66
CA THR A 168 -15.25 -1.54 -24.54
C THR A 168 -13.94 -1.74 -23.78
N ASN A 169 -13.94 -1.52 -22.46
CA ASN A 169 -12.79 -1.73 -21.59
C ASN A 169 -12.45 -3.23 -21.51
N LYS A 170 -11.15 -3.53 -21.56
CA LYS A 170 -10.59 -4.89 -21.43
C LYS A 170 -9.59 -5.01 -20.30
N VAL A 171 -9.00 -3.90 -19.87
CA VAL A 171 -8.03 -3.84 -18.78
C VAL A 171 -8.47 -2.77 -17.80
N TYR A 172 -8.48 -3.11 -16.51
CA TYR A 172 -8.79 -2.20 -15.42
C TYR A 172 -7.54 -2.07 -14.56
N LEU A 173 -6.99 -0.86 -14.49
CA LEU A 173 -5.84 -0.54 -13.67
C LEU A 173 -6.33 0.23 -12.44
N TRP A 174 -6.07 -0.31 -11.25
CA TRP A 174 -6.43 0.30 -9.97
C TRP A 174 -5.14 0.55 -9.20
N ASN A 175 -4.75 1.81 -9.07
CA ASN A 175 -3.53 2.19 -8.38
C ASN A 175 -3.84 2.73 -6.98
N MET A 176 -3.37 2.02 -5.94
CA MET A 176 -3.74 2.25 -4.55
C MET A 176 -2.52 2.08 -3.64
N HIS A 177 -2.71 1.90 -2.33
CA HIS A 177 -1.65 1.67 -1.36
C HIS A 177 -1.53 0.19 -0.97
N ASP A 178 -0.43 -0.16 -0.32
CA ASP A 178 -0.22 -1.46 0.30
C ASP A 178 -1.26 -1.76 1.39
N ASP A 179 -1.63 -0.74 2.17
CA ASP A 179 -2.75 -0.79 3.12
C ASP A 179 -4.14 -0.89 2.47
N THR A 180 -4.20 -0.96 1.13
CA THR A 180 -5.40 -1.30 0.35
C THR A 180 -5.34 -2.72 -0.20
N LEU A 181 -4.19 -3.13 -0.75
CA LEU A 181 -4.02 -4.46 -1.34
C LEU A 181 -3.90 -5.57 -0.28
N ALA A 182 -3.16 -5.35 0.81
CA ALA A 182 -2.98 -6.36 1.86
C ALA A 182 -4.31 -6.78 2.51
N PRO A 183 -5.23 -5.85 2.84
CA PRO A 183 -6.55 -6.22 3.29
C PRO A 183 -7.40 -7.00 2.26
N ILE A 184 -7.36 -6.64 0.97
CA ILE A 184 -8.06 -7.39 -0.10
C ILE A 184 -7.54 -8.83 -0.16
N LEU A 185 -6.21 -9.01 -0.18
CA LEU A 185 -5.59 -10.33 -0.18
C LEU A 185 -5.94 -11.11 1.11
N SER A 186 -6.09 -10.42 2.23
CA SER A 186 -6.49 -11.04 3.50
C SER A 186 -7.95 -11.49 3.49
N LEU A 187 -8.86 -10.72 2.87
CA LEU A 187 -10.26 -11.14 2.71
C LEU A 187 -10.40 -12.33 1.76
N LEU A 188 -9.57 -12.40 0.73
CA LEU A 188 -9.53 -13.51 -0.21
C LEU A 188 -8.80 -14.75 0.35
N ASP A 189 -8.32 -14.68 1.60
CA ASP A 189 -7.55 -15.73 2.28
C ASP A 189 -6.30 -16.20 1.51
N VAL A 190 -5.66 -15.28 0.77
CA VAL A 190 -4.43 -15.54 -0.01
C VAL A 190 -3.24 -14.68 0.42
N TYR A 191 -3.40 -13.86 1.46
CA TYR A 191 -2.32 -13.01 1.93
C TYR A 191 -1.25 -13.81 2.67
N ASN A 192 -0.01 -13.76 2.18
CA ASN A 192 1.15 -14.44 2.76
C ASN A 192 1.66 -13.80 4.07
N GLY A 193 1.11 -12.67 4.48
CA GLY A 193 1.46 -11.96 5.71
C GLY A 193 2.82 -11.27 5.68
N LEU A 194 3.40 -11.06 4.50
CA LEU A 194 4.60 -10.24 4.31
C LEU A 194 4.23 -8.83 3.89
N TRP A 195 5.05 -7.84 4.25
CA TRP A 195 4.89 -6.47 3.76
C TRP A 195 4.88 -6.47 2.21
N LEU A 196 3.95 -5.73 1.61
CA LEU A 196 3.87 -5.67 0.14
C LEU A 196 5.03 -4.83 -0.41
N PRO A 197 5.83 -5.37 -1.34
CA PRO A 197 6.95 -4.63 -1.90
C PRO A 197 6.45 -3.43 -2.71
N SER A 198 7.21 -2.33 -2.70
CA SER A 198 7.00 -1.24 -3.65
C SER A 198 7.42 -1.70 -5.05
N VAL A 199 6.63 -1.33 -6.04
CA VAL A 199 6.98 -1.46 -7.47
C VAL A 199 7.47 -0.10 -7.95
N THR A 200 8.75 0.16 -7.73
CA THR A 200 9.50 1.32 -8.24
C THR A 200 10.87 0.86 -8.68
#